data_AF-E2NF99-F1
#
_entry.id   AF-E2NF99-F1
#
_cell.length_a   1.000
_cell.length_b   1.000
_cell.length_c   1.000
_cell.angle_alpha   90.00
_cell.angle_beta   90.00
_cell.angle_gamma   90.00
#
_symmetry.space_group_name_H-M   'P 1'
#
loop_
_entity.id
_entity.type
_entity.pdbx_description
1 polymer ?
#
loop_
_entity_poly.entity_id
_entity_poly.type
_entity_poly.pdbx_seq_one_letter_code
_entity_poly.pdbx_strand_id
1 'polypeptide(L)'
;MEHPITVYITADTLISSLGANTRENIKAIREYRSGITRHEAGIISDTSILAATIQPEQWERAKNLGTYTRLEQLFILAIQDILSHSEMNLADEDCGLILSTTKGNIDLLTNHPDTPDIRVHLWEMGRRISEYFQAGNRVEVISNACISGVSALIVAKRWIESGRYKKVIVAGGDILSHFITSGFLSFRSISTERCRPYDARRDGLNLGEACGAILLSSEGNDTDIILSGGAISNDANHISGPSRTGDGLYFAIRQAMKEAAVLAEDVSFMNTHGTATVYNDEMESKAIHLAGLETVPVHSLKSYFGHTLGASGVIESIICIHELKENVLFGTLGYEKPGVSMPILVQADHQEIPMKHCIKTASGFGGCNAAIVLTLPAYQKQPSRVQSSVTVHTTATVSIENSCLSMNGETVFSSSAPNFAQFIREAYKNTGGSNMKFYKMDDLCKLGYTAVEYLLKEKNFQPEEIGILLVNAAASLNTDIRHQMIINQEGDHAASPTVFVYTLPNVVAGEICIRHKIQGENTFFIEKEFDADKLEEYARIVMKKGNLKACITGWCNLLMEEYKADFKLIEVQH
;
A
#
# COMPACT_ATOMS: atom_id res chain seq x y z
N MET A 1 15.25 -16.59 19.81
CA MET A 1 15.38 -15.37 20.62
C MET A 1 14.36 -15.42 21.74
N GLU A 2 14.79 -15.26 23.00
CA GLU A 2 13.95 -15.41 24.21
C GLU A 2 13.13 -14.17 24.58
N HIS A 3 13.34 -13.03 23.91
CA HIS A 3 12.56 -11.79 24.10
C HIS A 3 12.09 -11.20 22.75
N PRO A 4 10.87 -10.65 22.68
CA PRO A 4 10.37 -9.98 21.48
C PRO A 4 11.16 -8.67 21.23
N ILE A 5 11.60 -8.46 19.99
CA ILE A 5 12.27 -7.22 19.56
C ILE A 5 11.22 -6.10 19.51
N THR A 6 11.53 -4.97 20.15
CA THR A 6 10.71 -3.74 20.04
C THR A 6 11.18 -2.95 18.82
N VAL A 7 10.24 -2.43 18.04
CA VAL A 7 10.54 -1.63 16.84
C VAL A 7 10.21 -0.18 17.12
N TYR A 8 11.25 0.63 17.23
CA TYR A 8 11.20 2.07 17.48
C TYR A 8 11.20 2.85 16.17
N ILE A 9 10.58 4.02 16.18
CA ILE A 9 10.66 5.03 15.13
C ILE A 9 11.53 6.17 15.66
N THR A 10 12.75 6.27 15.11
CA THR A 10 13.81 7.12 15.68
C THR A 10 14.07 8.39 14.86
N ALA A 11 13.61 8.44 13.61
CA ALA A 11 13.69 9.64 12.77
C ALA A 11 12.57 9.64 11.72
N ASP A 12 12.18 10.84 11.27
CA ASP A 12 11.19 11.05 10.22
C ASP A 12 11.51 12.32 9.41
N THR A 13 11.01 12.38 8.18
CA THR A 13 10.99 13.60 7.36
C THR A 13 9.82 13.58 6.39
N LEU A 14 9.32 14.76 6.04
CA LEU A 14 8.15 14.93 5.18
C LEU A 14 8.33 16.10 4.21
N ILE A 15 8.20 15.82 2.92
CA ILE A 15 8.13 16.78 1.82
C ILE A 15 6.72 16.69 1.23
N SER A 16 5.97 17.79 1.22
CA SER A 16 4.63 17.83 0.65
C SER A 16 4.29 19.22 0.08
N SER A 17 3.06 19.37 -0.42
CA SER A 17 2.47 20.65 -0.79
C SER A 17 2.48 21.72 0.32
N LEU A 18 2.57 21.32 1.60
CA LEU A 18 2.57 22.22 2.74
C LEU A 18 3.96 22.71 3.18
N GLY A 19 5.02 21.97 2.85
CA GLY A 19 6.38 22.26 3.31
C GLY A 19 7.41 21.20 2.98
N ALA A 20 8.68 21.58 3.14
CA ALA A 20 9.85 20.82 2.71
C ALA A 20 10.46 19.90 3.78
N ASN A 21 9.96 19.96 5.01
CA ASN A 21 10.37 19.11 6.15
C ASN A 21 9.20 18.93 7.13
N THR A 22 9.31 17.99 8.07
CA THR A 22 8.23 17.69 9.03
C THR A 22 7.75 18.91 9.81
N ARG A 23 8.68 19.78 10.25
CA ARG A 23 8.34 20.97 11.04
C ARG A 23 7.45 21.95 10.26
N GLU A 24 7.76 22.22 8.99
CA GLU A 24 6.96 23.11 8.15
C GLU A 24 5.56 22.56 7.90
N ASN A 25 5.46 21.25 7.67
CA ASN A 25 4.19 20.55 7.47
C ASN A 25 3.31 20.62 8.73
N ILE A 26 3.86 20.32 9.91
CA ILE A 26 3.15 20.43 11.20
C ILE A 26 2.70 21.87 11.45
N LYS A 27 3.58 22.85 11.20
CA LYS A 27 3.22 24.27 11.34
C LYS A 27 2.05 24.63 10.43
N ALA A 28 2.04 24.16 9.19
CA ALA A 28 0.95 24.40 8.25
C ALA A 28 -0.38 23.82 8.74
N ILE A 29 -0.37 22.58 9.24
CA ILE A 29 -1.57 21.92 9.80
C ILE A 29 -2.09 22.72 11.00
N ARG A 30 -1.21 23.10 11.94
CA ARG A 30 -1.55 23.93 13.12
C ARG A 30 -2.23 25.25 12.76
N GLU A 31 -1.91 25.79 11.59
CA GLU A 31 -2.48 27.03 11.04
C GLU A 31 -3.73 26.78 10.18
N TYR A 32 -4.26 25.55 10.15
CA TYR A 32 -5.37 25.11 9.30
C TYR A 32 -5.13 25.37 7.80
N ARG A 33 -3.86 25.36 7.35
CA ARG A 33 -3.53 25.55 5.93
C ARG A 33 -3.66 24.23 5.17
N SER A 34 -4.53 24.23 4.16
CA SER A 34 -4.63 23.14 3.19
C SER A 34 -3.67 23.37 2.02
N GLY A 35 -2.99 22.32 1.60
CA GLY A 35 -2.18 22.29 0.38
C GLY A 35 -3.03 22.13 -0.88
N ILE A 36 -4.33 21.89 -0.73
CA ILE A 36 -5.27 21.74 -1.85
C ILE A 36 -5.58 23.12 -2.44
N THR A 37 -5.09 23.31 -3.66
CA THR A 37 -5.22 24.53 -4.45
C THR A 37 -5.76 24.23 -5.85
N ARG A 38 -6.20 25.26 -6.56
CA ARG A 38 -6.70 25.14 -7.94
C ARG A 38 -5.53 25.00 -8.91
N HIS A 39 -5.59 23.96 -9.73
CA HIS A 39 -4.70 23.74 -10.86
C HIS A 39 -5.47 23.99 -12.16
N GLU A 40 -4.85 24.74 -13.07
CA GLU A 40 -5.43 24.98 -14.39
C GLU A 40 -5.30 23.75 -15.28
N ALA A 41 -6.18 23.68 -16.28
CA ALA A 41 -6.16 22.65 -17.30
C ALA A 41 -4.81 22.59 -18.04
N GLY A 42 -4.39 21.38 -18.44
CA GLY A 42 -3.19 21.09 -19.21
C GLY A 42 -1.92 20.79 -18.41
N ILE A 43 -1.97 20.83 -17.07
CA ILE A 43 -0.79 20.53 -16.23
C ILE A 43 -0.80 19.07 -15.76
N ILE A 44 -1.86 18.69 -15.06
CA ILE A 44 -2.08 17.33 -14.52
C ILE A 44 -3.42 16.74 -14.94
N SER A 45 -4.24 17.51 -15.66
CA SER A 45 -5.53 17.11 -16.23
C SER A 45 -5.97 18.06 -17.35
N ASP A 46 -6.79 17.58 -18.28
CA ASP A 46 -7.46 18.37 -19.34
C ASP A 46 -8.48 19.38 -18.79
N THR A 47 -8.87 19.25 -17.53
CA THR A 47 -9.80 20.16 -16.86
C THR A 47 -9.18 20.75 -15.60
N SER A 48 -9.62 21.94 -15.19
CA SER A 48 -9.16 22.50 -13.92
C SER A 48 -9.66 21.64 -12.76
N ILE A 49 -8.76 21.31 -11.84
CA ILE A 49 -9.07 20.50 -10.65
C ILE A 49 -8.48 21.12 -9.38
N LEU A 50 -8.99 20.69 -8.23
CA LEU A 50 -8.35 20.92 -6.94
C LEU A 50 -7.43 19.75 -6.61
N ALA A 51 -6.17 20.04 -6.35
CA ALA A 51 -5.15 19.07 -5.97
C ALA A 51 -4.08 19.75 -5.10
N ALA A 52 -3.23 18.95 -4.45
CA ALA A 52 -2.14 19.44 -3.64
C ALA A 52 -0.79 18.98 -4.19
N THR A 53 -0.07 19.84 -4.91
CA THR A 53 1.21 19.49 -5.55
C THR A 53 2.40 20.03 -4.78
N ILE A 54 3.58 19.44 -4.98
CA ILE A 54 4.85 19.99 -4.45
C ILE A 54 5.08 21.38 -5.06
N GLN A 55 5.41 22.35 -4.22
CA GLN A 55 5.59 23.74 -4.67
C GLN A 55 6.87 23.91 -5.51
N PRO A 56 6.85 24.75 -6.56
CA PRO A 56 8.00 24.98 -7.45
C PRO A 56 9.32 25.27 -6.71
N GLU A 57 9.30 26.11 -5.69
CA GLU A 57 10.47 26.51 -4.91
C GLU A 57 11.14 25.35 -4.15
N GLN A 58 10.41 24.27 -3.85
CA GLN A 58 10.97 23.11 -3.17
C GLN A 58 11.91 22.31 -4.07
N TRP A 59 11.74 22.40 -5.40
CA TRP A 59 12.58 21.70 -6.38
C TRP A 59 13.99 22.27 -6.49
N GLU A 60 14.25 23.47 -5.96
CA GLU A 60 15.61 24.04 -5.89
C GLU A 60 16.58 23.16 -5.10
N ARG A 61 16.06 22.38 -4.13
CA ARG A 61 16.84 21.39 -3.36
C ARG A 61 17.34 20.23 -4.23
N ALA A 62 16.61 19.92 -5.30
CA ALA A 62 16.91 18.81 -6.22
C ALA A 62 17.78 19.23 -7.42
N LYS A 63 18.26 20.47 -7.50
CA LYS A 63 18.99 20.99 -8.67
C LYS A 63 20.24 20.17 -9.08
N ASN A 64 20.86 19.47 -8.12
CA ASN A 64 22.04 18.64 -8.35
C ASN A 64 21.69 17.17 -8.68
N LEU A 65 20.41 16.83 -8.78
CA LEU A 65 19.89 15.49 -9.02
C LEU A 65 19.25 15.39 -10.43
N GLY A 66 19.69 16.21 -11.38
CA GLY A 66 19.06 16.33 -12.71
C GLY A 66 19.07 15.06 -13.57
N THR A 67 19.84 14.04 -13.21
CA THR A 67 19.84 12.71 -13.85
C THR A 67 18.74 11.79 -13.33
N TYR A 68 18.08 12.15 -12.23
CA TYR A 68 16.99 11.43 -11.58
C TYR A 68 15.64 12.02 -11.96
N THR A 69 14.60 11.19 -12.01
CA THR A 69 13.22 11.65 -12.23
C THR A 69 12.72 12.50 -11.07
N ARG A 70 11.64 13.26 -11.25
CA ARG A 70 11.05 14.09 -10.17
C ARG A 70 10.73 13.28 -8.91
N LEU A 71 10.17 12.08 -9.06
CA LEU A 71 9.87 11.23 -7.93
C LEU A 71 11.14 10.64 -7.28
N GLU A 72 12.12 10.18 -8.07
CA GLU A 72 13.42 9.73 -7.56
C GLU A 72 14.13 10.83 -6.76
N GLN A 73 14.06 12.09 -7.23
CA GLN A 73 14.60 13.25 -6.52
C GLN A 73 13.96 13.44 -5.15
N LEU A 74 12.63 13.32 -5.04
CA LEU A 74 11.94 13.44 -3.75
C LEU A 74 12.35 12.31 -2.79
N PHE A 75 12.44 11.07 -3.27
CA PHE A 75 12.93 9.95 -2.46
C PHE A 75 14.36 10.19 -1.98
N ILE A 76 15.26 10.60 -2.87
CA ILE A 76 16.65 10.90 -2.52
C ILE A 76 16.71 12.00 -1.46
N LEU A 77 15.97 13.10 -1.64
CA LEU A 77 15.95 14.20 -0.66
C LEU A 77 15.43 13.75 0.71
N ALA A 78 14.37 12.94 0.75
CA ALA A 78 13.81 12.44 2.01
C ALA A 78 14.78 11.47 2.71
N ILE A 79 15.36 10.52 1.97
CA ILE A 79 16.30 9.55 2.54
C ILE A 79 17.58 10.26 3.01
N GLN A 80 18.09 11.24 2.25
CA GLN A 80 19.25 12.05 2.65
C GLN A 80 19.02 12.78 3.97
N ASP A 81 17.82 13.33 4.17
CA ASP A 81 17.48 14.05 5.39
C ASP A 81 17.38 13.12 6.62
N ILE A 82 16.92 11.88 6.44
CA ILE A 82 17.00 10.86 7.50
C ILE A 82 18.46 10.50 7.82
N LEU A 83 19.28 10.27 6.79
CA LEU A 83 20.68 9.88 6.96
C LEU A 83 21.54 11.00 7.58
N SER A 84 21.23 12.27 7.31
CA SER A 84 21.99 13.40 7.87
C SER A 84 21.80 13.60 9.37
N HIS A 85 20.77 13.01 9.97
CA HIS A 85 20.46 13.11 11.39
C HIS A 85 20.40 11.74 12.09
N SER A 86 20.86 10.67 11.45
CA SER A 86 20.91 9.32 12.03
C SER A 86 22.30 8.71 11.89
N GLU A 87 22.63 7.75 12.75
CA GLU A 87 23.87 6.96 12.68
C GLU A 87 23.74 5.77 11.71
N MET A 88 22.80 5.82 10.76
CA MET A 88 22.54 4.72 9.83
C MET A 88 23.41 4.87 8.59
N ASN A 89 23.97 3.76 8.12
CA ASN A 89 24.60 3.65 6.82
C ASN A 89 23.93 2.55 6.01
N LEU A 90 23.28 2.91 4.90
CA LEU A 90 22.58 1.93 4.04
C LEU A 90 23.52 0.90 3.39
N ALA A 91 24.82 1.17 3.36
CA ALA A 91 25.81 0.19 2.90
C ALA A 91 26.02 -0.97 3.90
N ASP A 92 25.59 -0.84 5.15
CA ASP A 92 25.72 -1.89 6.17
C ASP A 92 24.72 -3.04 5.91
N GLU A 93 25.13 -4.28 6.20
CA GLU A 93 24.33 -5.47 5.89
C GLU A 93 23.07 -5.64 6.75
N ASP A 94 23.07 -5.08 7.96
CA ASP A 94 21.92 -5.08 8.88
C ASP A 94 20.99 -3.87 8.68
N CYS A 95 21.18 -3.12 7.58
CA CYS A 95 20.36 -1.99 7.18
C CYS A 95 19.54 -2.27 5.92
N GLY A 96 18.23 -2.01 5.97
CA GLY A 96 17.30 -2.17 4.84
C GLY A 96 16.74 -0.85 4.32
N LEU A 97 16.33 -0.85 3.05
CA LEU A 97 15.56 0.24 2.43
C LEU A 97 14.27 -0.32 1.83
N ILE A 98 13.13 0.24 2.21
CA ILE A 98 11.83 -0.09 1.60
C ILE A 98 11.24 1.19 1.01
N LEU A 99 10.90 1.14 -0.27
CA LEU A 99 10.19 2.19 -0.96
C LEU A 99 8.72 1.80 -1.14
N SER A 100 7.80 2.73 -0.93
CA SER A 100 6.38 2.53 -1.22
C SER A 100 5.86 3.56 -2.21
N THR A 101 5.19 3.10 -3.25
CA THR A 101 4.58 3.96 -4.26
C THR A 101 3.40 3.24 -4.91
N THR A 102 2.37 3.99 -5.30
CA THR A 102 1.30 3.38 -6.10
C THR A 102 1.77 3.15 -7.53
N LYS A 103 2.51 4.09 -8.13
CA LYS A 103 2.81 4.07 -9.57
C LYS A 103 4.23 4.40 -10.01
N GLY A 104 5.11 4.84 -9.13
CA GLY A 104 6.47 5.20 -9.48
C GLY A 104 6.51 6.31 -10.54
N ASN A 105 7.45 6.19 -11.49
CA ASN A 105 7.68 7.17 -12.57
C ASN A 105 6.70 7.01 -13.75
N ILE A 106 5.41 6.79 -13.49
CA ILE A 106 4.43 6.48 -14.53
C ILE A 106 4.23 7.62 -15.53
N ASP A 107 4.54 8.85 -15.13
CA ASP A 107 4.51 10.05 -15.97
C ASP A 107 5.43 9.96 -17.19
N LEU A 108 6.49 9.14 -17.13
CA LEU A 108 7.39 8.92 -18.27
C LEU A 108 6.72 8.18 -19.44
N LEU A 109 5.56 7.52 -19.24
CA LEU A 109 4.80 6.92 -20.34
C LEU A 109 4.14 7.96 -21.26
N THR A 110 3.97 9.21 -20.81
CA THR A 110 3.14 10.22 -21.49
C THR A 110 3.48 10.39 -22.97
N ASN A 111 4.76 10.39 -23.35
CA ASN A 111 5.14 10.68 -24.74
C ASN A 111 5.36 9.43 -25.60
N HIS A 112 5.83 8.33 -25.00
CA HIS A 112 6.28 7.15 -25.73
C HIS A 112 5.79 5.86 -25.08
N PRO A 113 4.46 5.64 -24.97
CA PRO A 113 3.92 4.46 -24.31
C PRO A 113 4.24 3.15 -25.05
N ASP A 114 4.46 3.20 -26.38
CA ASP A 114 4.85 2.03 -27.20
C ASP A 114 6.28 1.54 -26.94
N THR A 115 7.16 2.42 -26.44
CA THR A 115 8.55 2.12 -26.11
C THR A 115 8.86 2.69 -24.73
N PRO A 116 8.32 2.08 -23.66
CA PRO A 116 8.46 2.60 -22.32
C PRO A 116 9.92 2.78 -21.92
N ASP A 117 10.22 3.93 -21.31
CA ASP A 117 11.51 4.14 -20.65
C ASP A 117 11.68 3.12 -19.52
N ILE A 118 12.85 2.48 -19.39
CA ILE A 118 13.11 1.49 -18.34
C ILE A 118 12.80 2.03 -16.93
N ARG A 119 12.91 3.34 -16.72
CA ARG A 119 12.63 4.02 -15.45
C ARG A 119 11.17 3.99 -15.02
N VAL A 120 10.23 3.60 -15.89
CA VAL A 120 8.82 3.36 -15.51
C VAL A 120 8.69 2.12 -14.63
N HIS A 121 9.64 1.18 -14.71
CA HIS A 121 9.63 0.01 -13.87
C HIS A 121 9.92 0.40 -12.43
N LEU A 122 9.03 0.00 -11.52
CA LEU A 122 9.15 0.34 -10.10
C LEU A 122 10.45 -0.23 -9.49
N TRP A 123 10.89 -1.42 -9.91
CA TRP A 123 12.18 -1.99 -9.46
C TRP A 123 13.39 -1.20 -9.96
N GLU A 124 13.31 -0.56 -11.13
CA GLU A 124 14.39 0.26 -11.69
C GLU A 124 14.54 1.57 -10.91
N MET A 125 13.41 2.20 -10.55
CA MET A 125 13.39 3.33 -9.62
C MET A 125 14.07 2.94 -8.29
N GLY A 126 13.69 1.79 -7.72
CA GLY A 126 14.31 1.25 -6.51
C GLY A 126 15.81 1.04 -6.65
N ARG A 127 16.26 0.43 -7.75
CA ARG A 127 17.68 0.22 -8.05
C ARG A 127 18.45 1.53 -8.12
N ARG A 128 17.94 2.52 -8.86
CA ARG A 128 18.60 3.82 -9.05
C ARG A 128 18.74 4.60 -7.74
N ILE A 129 17.71 4.58 -6.90
CA ILE A 129 17.77 5.18 -5.57
C ILE A 129 18.75 4.41 -4.68
N SER A 130 18.73 3.08 -4.69
CA SER A 130 19.67 2.25 -3.95
C SER A 130 21.13 2.54 -4.33
N GLU A 131 21.42 2.68 -5.63
CA GLU A 131 22.76 2.99 -6.14
C GLU A 131 23.26 4.36 -5.67
N TYR A 132 22.38 5.35 -5.58
CA TYR A 132 22.73 6.66 -5.04
C TYR A 132 23.28 6.58 -3.61
N PHE A 133 22.69 5.69 -2.78
CA PHE A 133 23.07 5.49 -1.39
C PHE A 133 24.01 4.30 -1.15
N GLN A 134 24.42 3.60 -2.21
CA GLN A 134 25.22 2.36 -2.11
C GLN A 134 24.56 1.28 -1.23
N ALA A 135 23.22 1.20 -1.25
CA ALA A 135 22.45 0.26 -0.43
C ALA A 135 22.46 -1.19 -0.96
N GLY A 136 23.11 -1.43 -2.10
CA GLY A 136 23.21 -2.74 -2.74
C GLY A 136 21.85 -3.32 -3.16
N ASN A 137 21.68 -4.63 -3.00
CA ASN A 137 20.43 -5.33 -3.36
C ASN A 137 19.40 -5.35 -2.21
N ARG A 138 19.56 -4.51 -1.18
CA ARG A 138 18.69 -4.47 0.01
C ARG A 138 17.57 -3.41 -0.10
N VAL A 139 17.14 -3.13 -1.33
CA VAL A 139 15.99 -2.27 -1.63
C VAL A 139 14.79 -3.12 -2.01
N GLU A 140 13.67 -2.90 -1.34
CA GLU A 140 12.39 -3.51 -1.67
C GLU A 140 11.39 -2.43 -2.08
N VAL A 141 10.54 -2.72 -3.06
CA VAL A 141 9.47 -1.80 -3.46
C VAL A 141 8.12 -2.45 -3.16
N ILE A 142 7.28 -1.76 -2.38
CA ILE A 142 5.93 -2.19 -2.05
C ILE A 142 4.93 -1.35 -2.85
N SER A 143 4.10 -2.03 -3.65
CA SER A 143 3.04 -1.40 -4.43
C SER A 143 1.73 -2.17 -4.24
N ASN A 144 0.98 -1.75 -3.23
CA ASN A 144 -0.26 -2.38 -2.79
C ASN A 144 -1.38 -1.32 -2.75
N ALA A 145 -1.57 -0.60 -3.86
CA ALA A 145 -2.50 0.53 -3.97
C ALA A 145 -2.31 1.58 -2.84
N CYS A 146 -3.41 2.13 -2.34
CA CYS A 146 -3.42 3.19 -1.32
C CYS A 146 -2.90 2.74 0.05
N ILE A 147 -2.74 1.44 0.30
CA ILE A 147 -2.17 0.91 1.55
C ILE A 147 -0.66 0.72 1.50
N SER A 148 0.01 1.06 0.38
CA SER A 148 1.44 0.79 0.16
C SER A 148 2.33 1.29 1.30
N GLY A 149 2.16 2.53 1.76
CA GLY A 149 2.95 3.08 2.86
C GLY A 149 2.75 2.36 4.20
N VAL A 150 1.50 2.03 4.56
CA VAL A 150 1.22 1.27 5.79
C VAL A 150 1.76 -0.15 5.67
N SER A 151 1.61 -0.78 4.50
CA SER A 151 2.15 -2.11 4.20
C SER A 151 3.68 -2.13 4.32
N ALA A 152 4.36 -1.11 3.80
CA ALA A 152 5.82 -0.99 3.90
C ALA A 152 6.31 -0.85 5.34
N LEU A 153 5.59 -0.10 6.20
CA LEU A 153 5.89 -0.03 7.63
C LEU A 153 5.71 -1.40 8.33
N ILE A 154 4.67 -2.15 7.96
CA ILE A 154 4.41 -3.50 8.48
C ILE A 154 5.52 -4.47 8.05
N VAL A 155 5.93 -4.42 6.78
CA VAL A 155 7.03 -5.24 6.24
C VAL A 155 8.34 -4.91 6.97
N ALA A 156 8.68 -3.63 7.11
CA ALA A 156 9.89 -3.19 7.82
C ALA A 156 9.92 -3.65 9.28
N LYS A 157 8.80 -3.50 10.00
CA LYS A 157 8.63 -4.00 11.37
C LYS A 157 8.98 -5.48 11.45
N ARG A 158 8.44 -6.27 10.53
CA ARG A 158 8.61 -7.73 10.49
C ARG A 158 10.03 -8.16 10.15
N TRP A 159 10.71 -7.45 9.25
CA TRP A 159 12.13 -7.66 8.99
C TRP A 159 13.02 -7.35 10.18
N ILE A 160 12.67 -6.33 10.97
CA ILE A 160 13.39 -6.03 12.20
C ILE A 160 13.13 -7.11 13.27
N GLU A 161 11.86 -7.51 13.43
CA GLU A 161 11.49 -8.54 14.41
C GLU A 161 12.02 -9.95 14.08
N SER A 162 12.24 -10.27 12.80
CA SER A 162 12.88 -11.52 12.40
C SER A 162 14.39 -11.52 12.63
N GLY A 163 14.98 -10.34 12.88
CA GLY A 163 16.41 -10.13 12.97
C GLY A 163 17.11 -10.03 11.61
N ARG A 164 16.36 -9.91 10.50
CA ARG A 164 16.92 -9.71 9.16
C ARG A 164 17.63 -8.37 9.05
N TYR A 165 17.05 -7.31 9.63
CA TYR A 165 17.66 -5.99 9.73
C TYR A 165 17.60 -5.48 11.17
N LYS A 166 18.52 -4.60 11.55
CA LYS A 166 18.43 -3.82 12.78
C LYS A 166 17.78 -2.46 12.56
N LYS A 167 17.99 -1.88 11.38
CA LYS A 167 17.47 -0.57 10.98
C LYS A 167 16.89 -0.65 9.58
N VAL A 168 15.73 -0.03 9.35
CA VAL A 168 15.09 0.02 8.04
C VAL A 168 14.57 1.43 7.79
N ILE A 169 14.94 2.03 6.67
CA ILE A 169 14.28 3.25 6.18
C ILE A 169 13.08 2.81 5.34
N VAL A 170 11.90 3.30 5.71
CA VAL A 170 10.71 3.21 4.87
C VAL A 170 10.45 4.60 4.29
N ALA A 171 10.58 4.74 2.97
CA ALA A 171 10.24 5.95 2.27
C ALA A 171 9.01 5.72 1.38
N GLY A 172 8.05 6.65 1.39
CA GLY A 172 6.86 6.59 0.56
C GLY A 172 6.71 7.84 -0.28
N GLY A 173 6.40 7.71 -1.57
CA GLY A 173 6.34 8.85 -2.48
C GLY A 173 5.47 8.60 -3.70
N ASP A 174 4.72 9.64 -4.10
CA ASP A 174 3.97 9.67 -5.36
C ASP A 174 3.83 11.14 -5.85
N ILE A 175 3.83 11.32 -7.17
CA ILE A 175 3.57 12.59 -7.85
C ILE A 175 2.37 12.47 -8.81
N LEU A 176 1.76 13.59 -9.17
CA LEU A 176 0.57 13.61 -10.04
C LEU A 176 0.96 13.73 -11.51
N SER A 177 0.13 13.15 -12.36
CA SER A 177 0.23 13.20 -13.81
C SER A 177 -1.15 12.98 -14.43
N HIS A 178 -1.29 13.24 -15.74
CA HIS A 178 -2.52 12.93 -16.47
C HIS A 178 -2.92 11.46 -16.34
N PHE A 179 -1.95 10.53 -16.29
CA PHE A 179 -2.21 9.10 -16.06
C PHE A 179 -3.06 8.88 -14.81
N ILE A 180 -2.62 9.46 -13.69
CA ILE A 180 -3.26 9.29 -12.39
C ILE A 180 -4.60 10.02 -12.37
N THR A 181 -4.60 11.30 -12.75
CA THR A 181 -5.78 12.16 -12.60
C THR A 181 -6.94 11.69 -13.46
N SER A 182 -6.70 11.36 -14.73
CA SER A 182 -7.71 10.82 -15.64
C SER A 182 -8.34 9.53 -15.10
N GLY A 183 -7.53 8.67 -14.49
CA GLY A 183 -7.99 7.46 -13.81
C GLY A 183 -8.99 7.75 -12.70
N PHE A 184 -8.66 8.63 -11.75
CA PHE A 184 -9.58 9.00 -10.67
C PHE A 184 -10.81 9.80 -11.15
N LEU A 185 -10.67 10.62 -12.19
CA LEU A 185 -11.78 11.30 -12.86
C LEU A 185 -12.77 10.31 -13.49
N SER A 186 -12.27 9.23 -14.10
CA SER A 186 -13.11 8.18 -14.69
C SER A 186 -13.99 7.46 -13.66
N PHE A 187 -13.55 7.44 -12.39
CA PHE A 187 -14.32 6.94 -11.24
C PHE A 187 -15.30 7.96 -10.66
N ARG A 188 -15.32 9.20 -11.16
CA ARG A 188 -16.06 10.33 -10.58
C ARG A 188 -15.78 10.49 -9.08
N SER A 189 -14.52 10.27 -8.71
CA SER A 189 -14.08 10.26 -7.32
C SER A 189 -13.42 11.57 -6.88
N ILE A 190 -13.06 12.45 -7.83
CA ILE A 190 -12.44 13.75 -7.55
C ILE A 190 -13.52 14.78 -7.25
N SER A 191 -13.43 15.44 -6.09
CA SER A 191 -14.30 16.56 -5.71
C SER A 191 -13.90 17.85 -6.43
N THR A 192 -14.90 18.66 -6.78
CA THR A 192 -14.70 20.03 -7.26
C THR A 192 -14.45 21.02 -6.11
N GLU A 193 -14.69 20.60 -4.87
CA GLU A 193 -14.44 21.34 -3.65
C GLU A 193 -13.27 20.69 -2.88
N ARG A 194 -12.81 21.35 -1.81
CA ARG A 194 -11.89 20.69 -0.88
C ARG A 194 -12.62 19.52 -0.20
N CYS A 195 -11.97 18.37 -0.19
CA CYS A 195 -12.49 17.15 0.42
C CYS A 195 -12.75 17.34 1.92
N ARG A 196 -13.83 16.72 2.40
CA ARG A 196 -14.34 16.85 3.77
C ARG A 196 -14.64 15.45 4.32
N PRO A 197 -13.63 14.70 4.77
CA PRO A 197 -13.81 13.34 5.24
C PRO A 197 -14.94 13.24 6.27
N TYR A 198 -15.82 12.27 6.09
CA TYR A 198 -17.00 11.96 6.91
C TYR A 198 -18.11 13.02 6.96
N ASP A 199 -17.95 14.16 6.30
CA ASP A 199 -18.96 15.23 6.31
C ASP A 199 -20.22 14.83 5.51
N ALA A 200 -21.37 15.37 5.90
CA ALA A 200 -22.64 15.20 5.20
C ALA A 200 -22.60 15.73 3.75
N ARG A 201 -21.73 16.69 3.45
CA ARG A 201 -21.55 17.28 2.11
C ARG A 201 -20.36 16.72 1.34
N ARG A 202 -19.72 15.65 1.83
CA ARG A 202 -18.63 15.01 1.09
C ARG A 202 -19.12 14.46 -0.25
N ASP A 203 -18.33 14.63 -1.29
CA ASP A 203 -18.65 14.18 -2.65
C ASP A 203 -17.47 13.53 -3.37
N GLY A 204 -16.28 13.51 -2.76
CA GLY A 204 -15.07 12.94 -3.36
C GLY A 204 -13.79 13.42 -2.67
N LEU A 205 -12.66 12.91 -3.16
CA LEU A 205 -11.31 13.26 -2.71
C LEU A 205 -10.70 14.38 -3.57
N ASN A 206 -9.65 15.02 -3.08
CA ASN A 206 -8.68 15.71 -3.94
C ASN A 206 -7.39 14.90 -3.94
N LEU A 207 -6.64 14.92 -5.05
CA LEU A 207 -5.36 14.21 -5.14
C LEU A 207 -4.20 15.04 -4.56
N GLY A 208 -3.12 14.37 -4.17
CA GLY A 208 -1.94 15.01 -3.60
C GLY A 208 -0.62 14.41 -4.05
N GLU A 209 0.44 15.20 -4.00
CA GLU A 209 1.84 14.79 -4.12
C GLU A 209 2.53 14.89 -2.75
N ALA A 210 3.34 13.89 -2.43
CA ALA A 210 4.19 13.94 -1.25
C ALA A 210 5.30 12.90 -1.34
N CYS A 211 6.35 13.11 -0.56
CA CYS A 211 7.30 12.07 -0.19
C CYS A 211 7.68 12.21 1.27
N GLY A 212 7.66 11.11 2.02
CA GLY A 212 8.14 11.07 3.40
C GLY A 212 8.99 9.84 3.65
N ALA A 213 9.82 9.89 4.68
CA ALA A 213 10.62 8.76 5.13
C ALA A 213 10.57 8.63 6.65
N ILE A 214 10.60 7.37 7.12
CA ILE A 214 10.64 6.99 8.53
C ILE A 214 11.80 6.02 8.72
N LEU A 215 12.62 6.23 9.75
CA LEU A 215 13.63 5.29 10.21
C LEU A 215 13.06 4.41 11.34
N LEU A 216 12.98 3.11 11.08
CA LEU A 216 12.65 2.09 12.08
C LEU A 216 13.92 1.41 12.59
N SER A 217 13.97 1.11 13.88
CA SER A 217 15.13 0.53 14.54
C SER A 217 14.73 -0.48 15.63
N SER A 218 15.54 -1.52 15.80
CA SER A 218 15.47 -2.44 16.96
C SER A 218 15.98 -1.80 18.25
N GLU A 219 16.68 -0.67 18.14
CA GLU A 219 17.23 0.12 19.24
C GLU A 219 16.61 1.52 19.24
N GLY A 220 16.18 1.98 20.41
CA GLY A 220 15.58 3.30 20.61
C GLY A 220 15.62 3.71 22.09
N ASN A 221 15.02 4.86 22.40
CA ASN A 221 14.97 5.43 23.74
C ASN A 221 13.52 5.72 24.19
N ASP A 222 13.36 6.19 25.43
CA ASP A 222 12.05 6.45 26.06
C ASP A 222 11.23 7.57 25.41
N THR A 223 11.77 8.25 24.40
CA THR A 223 11.08 9.30 23.61
C THR A 223 10.73 8.86 22.18
N ASP A 224 11.19 7.69 21.74
CA ASP A 224 10.93 7.17 20.40
C ASP A 224 9.57 6.45 20.35
N ILE A 225 8.74 6.75 19.35
CA ILE A 225 7.44 6.07 19.19
C ILE A 225 7.68 4.62 18.79
N ILE A 226 6.88 3.72 19.33
CA ILE A 226 6.96 2.28 19.05
C ILE A 226 5.90 1.91 18.01
N LEU A 227 6.33 1.25 16.94
CA LEU A 227 5.42 0.57 16.02
C LEU A 227 5.04 -0.79 16.63
N SER A 228 4.02 -0.77 17.48
CA SER A 228 3.67 -1.88 18.38
C SER A 228 2.84 -3.00 17.75
N GLY A 229 2.10 -2.71 16.67
CA GLY A 229 1.28 -3.70 15.97
C GLY A 229 1.01 -3.30 14.52
N GLY A 230 0.76 -4.28 13.67
CA GLY A 230 0.58 -4.07 12.24
C GLY A 230 -0.05 -5.26 11.52
N ALA A 231 -1.19 -5.04 10.88
CA ALA A 231 -1.91 -6.09 10.17
C ALA A 231 -2.45 -5.62 8.82
N ILE A 232 -2.58 -6.56 7.90
CA ILE A 232 -3.13 -6.40 6.56
C ILE A 232 -4.22 -7.46 6.37
N SER A 233 -5.31 -7.10 5.72
CA SER A 233 -6.42 -7.99 5.38
C SER A 233 -6.98 -7.65 4.00
N ASN A 234 -7.83 -8.53 3.47
CA ASN A 234 -8.55 -8.30 2.24
C ASN A 234 -10.07 -8.41 2.41
N ASP A 235 -10.83 -7.59 1.71
CA ASP A 235 -12.29 -7.62 1.69
C ASP A 235 -12.86 -8.86 0.99
N ALA A 236 -12.14 -9.42 0.01
CA ALA A 236 -12.63 -10.49 -0.88
C ALA A 236 -13.99 -10.20 -1.55
N ASN A 237 -14.29 -8.91 -1.77
CA ASN A 237 -15.60 -8.42 -2.18
C ASN A 237 -15.63 -7.85 -3.61
N HIS A 238 -14.87 -6.77 -3.86
CA HIS A 238 -14.86 -6.06 -5.15
C HIS A 238 -13.51 -5.40 -5.42
N ILE A 239 -13.11 -5.26 -6.69
CA ILE A 239 -11.78 -4.75 -7.05
C ILE A 239 -11.62 -3.23 -6.89
N SER A 240 -12.69 -2.45 -7.06
CA SER A 240 -12.63 -0.98 -6.97
C SER A 240 -13.54 -0.39 -5.89
N GLY A 241 -14.36 -1.21 -5.24
CA GLY A 241 -15.32 -0.76 -4.24
C GLY A 241 -15.01 -1.42 -2.91
N PRO A 242 -15.04 -0.68 -1.80
CA PRO A 242 -14.80 -1.27 -0.48
C PRO A 242 -15.93 -2.24 -0.10
N SER A 243 -15.68 -3.13 0.85
CA SER A 243 -16.70 -3.98 1.45
C SER A 243 -17.86 -3.14 2.01
N ARG A 244 -19.10 -3.57 1.77
CA ARG A 244 -20.29 -2.85 2.29
C ARG A 244 -20.51 -3.08 3.79
N THR A 245 -19.88 -4.11 4.34
CA THR A 245 -19.98 -4.52 5.76
C THR A 245 -18.85 -3.94 6.60
N GLY A 246 -17.71 -3.55 6.01
CA GLY A 246 -16.54 -3.04 6.75
C GLY A 246 -15.75 -4.10 7.50
N ASP A 247 -15.99 -5.38 7.22
CA ASP A 247 -15.36 -6.53 7.86
C ASP A 247 -13.86 -6.62 7.58
N GLY A 248 -13.43 -6.42 6.34
CA GLY A 248 -12.00 -6.46 5.98
C GLY A 248 -11.18 -5.47 6.80
N LEU A 249 -11.55 -4.19 6.81
CA LEU A 249 -10.86 -3.18 7.64
C LEU A 249 -10.96 -3.48 9.14
N TYR A 250 -12.11 -3.95 9.63
CA TYR A 250 -12.25 -4.41 11.01
C TYR A 250 -11.24 -5.51 11.35
N PHE A 251 -11.01 -6.49 10.46
CA PHE A 251 -10.01 -7.53 10.69
C PHE A 251 -8.59 -6.97 10.82
N ALA A 252 -8.20 -6.01 9.97
CA ALA A 252 -6.91 -5.34 10.07
C ALA A 252 -6.77 -4.59 11.41
N ILE A 253 -7.78 -3.79 11.80
CA ILE A 253 -7.78 -3.06 13.08
C ILE A 253 -7.65 -4.03 14.26
N ARG A 254 -8.51 -5.04 14.32
CA ARG A 254 -8.53 -6.04 15.41
C ARG A 254 -7.19 -6.78 15.51
N GLN A 255 -6.61 -7.20 14.39
CA GLN A 255 -5.34 -7.91 14.37
C GLN A 255 -4.17 -7.01 14.81
N ALA A 256 -4.12 -5.75 14.34
CA ALA A 256 -3.08 -4.80 14.75
C ALA A 256 -3.17 -4.46 16.25
N MET A 257 -4.37 -4.25 16.78
CA MET A 257 -4.59 -4.04 18.22
C MET A 257 -4.21 -5.28 19.03
N LYS A 258 -4.56 -6.47 18.56
CA LYS A 258 -4.19 -7.74 19.20
C LYS A 258 -2.67 -7.91 19.25
N GLU A 259 -1.96 -7.60 18.16
CA GLU A 259 -0.50 -7.67 18.13
C GLU A 259 0.14 -6.67 19.10
N ALA A 260 -0.41 -5.46 19.20
CA ALA A 260 0.03 -4.43 20.14
C ALA A 260 -0.40 -4.69 21.60
N ALA A 261 -1.24 -5.70 21.86
CA ALA A 261 -1.89 -5.95 23.15
C ALA A 261 -2.69 -4.74 23.69
N VAL A 262 -3.31 -3.97 22.79
CA VAL A 262 -4.06 -2.73 23.08
C VAL A 262 -5.56 -3.01 23.08
N LEU A 263 -6.28 -2.46 24.07
CA LEU A 263 -7.74 -2.48 24.14
C LEU A 263 -8.32 -1.17 23.59
N ALA A 264 -9.61 -1.16 23.24
CA ALA A 264 -10.29 0.03 22.71
C ALA A 264 -10.16 1.26 23.64
N GLU A 265 -10.29 1.05 24.95
CA GLU A 265 -10.17 2.08 25.99
C GLU A 265 -8.76 2.66 26.18
N ASP A 266 -7.74 2.02 25.61
CA ASP A 266 -6.38 2.53 25.62
C ASP A 266 -6.11 3.48 24.44
N VAL A 267 -6.93 3.44 23.37
CA VAL A 267 -6.69 4.19 22.13
C VAL A 267 -7.03 5.67 22.33
N SER A 268 -6.06 6.55 22.12
CA SER A 268 -6.26 8.00 22.24
C SER A 268 -6.96 8.59 21.02
N PHE A 269 -6.58 8.15 19.82
CA PHE A 269 -7.21 8.59 18.58
C PHE A 269 -6.96 7.60 17.44
N MET A 270 -7.73 7.74 16.36
CA MET A 270 -7.48 7.07 15.10
C MET A 270 -7.24 8.07 13.96
N ASN A 271 -6.16 7.87 13.22
CA ASN A 271 -6.00 8.50 11.92
C ASN A 271 -6.48 7.54 10.83
N THR A 272 -7.63 7.85 10.24
CA THR A 272 -8.32 6.92 9.34
C THR A 272 -7.84 7.05 7.89
N HIS A 273 -8.34 6.21 6.97
CA HIS A 273 -8.14 6.43 5.55
C HIS A 273 -8.91 7.68 5.10
N GLY A 274 -10.20 7.81 5.44
CA GLY A 274 -11.02 9.03 5.35
C GLY A 274 -10.85 9.83 4.07
N THR A 275 -11.26 9.27 2.93
CA THR A 275 -11.06 9.86 1.60
C THR A 275 -12.10 10.89 1.21
N ALA A 276 -13.16 11.09 2.02
CA ALA A 276 -14.31 11.90 1.65
C ALA A 276 -15.13 11.32 0.48
N THR A 277 -14.83 10.10 0.03
CA THR A 277 -15.69 9.38 -0.91
C THR A 277 -16.86 8.75 -0.14
N VAL A 278 -18.04 8.72 -0.79
CA VAL A 278 -19.27 8.25 -0.12
C VAL A 278 -19.12 6.83 0.42
N TYR A 279 -18.58 5.91 -0.39
CA TYR A 279 -18.49 4.50 -0.05
C TYR A 279 -17.36 4.16 0.93
N ASN A 280 -16.19 4.80 0.80
CA ASN A 280 -15.08 4.49 1.69
C ASN A 280 -15.36 4.96 3.11
N ASP A 281 -15.77 6.21 3.28
CA ASP A 281 -16.04 6.77 4.61
C ASP A 281 -17.19 6.00 5.30
N GLU A 282 -18.17 5.56 4.53
CA GLU A 282 -19.27 4.71 5.02
C GLU A 282 -18.76 3.32 5.45
N MET A 283 -17.88 2.69 4.67
CA MET A 283 -17.27 1.42 5.04
C MET A 283 -16.43 1.55 6.33
N GLU A 284 -15.61 2.60 6.44
CA GLU A 284 -14.79 2.84 7.62
C GLU A 284 -15.63 3.05 8.88
N SER A 285 -16.72 3.81 8.78
CA SER A 285 -17.62 4.04 9.92
C SER A 285 -18.19 2.74 10.51
N LYS A 286 -18.45 1.74 9.66
CA LYS A 286 -18.89 0.41 10.06
C LYS A 286 -17.75 -0.40 10.65
N ALA A 287 -16.57 -0.38 10.03
CA ALA A 287 -15.39 -1.07 10.53
C ALA A 287 -15.00 -0.60 11.93
N ILE A 288 -15.07 0.71 12.18
CA ILE A 288 -14.80 1.33 13.48
C ILE A 288 -15.79 0.85 14.54
N HIS A 289 -17.09 0.77 14.22
CA HIS A 289 -18.09 0.20 15.13
C HIS A 289 -17.89 -1.29 15.39
N LEU A 290 -17.57 -2.07 14.36
CA LEU A 290 -17.29 -3.49 14.52
C LEU A 290 -16.09 -3.71 15.44
N ALA A 291 -15.13 -2.77 15.45
CA ALA A 291 -13.98 -2.76 16.35
C ALA A 291 -14.30 -2.24 17.77
N GLY A 292 -15.49 -1.69 18.02
CA GLY A 292 -15.86 -1.06 19.30
C GLY A 292 -15.11 0.25 19.56
N LEU A 293 -14.78 0.99 18.50
CA LEU A 293 -13.98 2.22 18.54
C LEU A 293 -14.82 3.47 18.21
N GLU A 294 -16.14 3.40 18.19
CA GLU A 294 -17.03 4.51 17.80
C GLU A 294 -16.90 5.76 18.69
N THR A 295 -16.42 5.59 19.93
CA THR A 295 -16.17 6.67 20.89
C THR A 295 -14.74 7.21 20.85
N VAL A 296 -13.83 6.57 20.10
CA VAL A 296 -12.45 7.04 19.95
C VAL A 296 -12.44 8.22 18.99
N PRO A 297 -11.79 9.35 19.34
CA PRO A 297 -11.61 10.47 18.42
C PRO A 297 -10.98 10.04 17.10
N VAL A 298 -11.57 10.44 15.97
CA VAL A 298 -11.04 10.16 14.64
C VAL A 298 -10.77 11.43 13.85
N HIS A 299 -9.75 11.40 13.01
CA HIS A 299 -9.49 12.46 12.03
C HIS A 299 -8.90 11.89 10.73
N SER A 300 -8.98 12.69 9.66
CA SER A 300 -8.29 12.41 8.40
C SER A 300 -7.47 13.62 7.97
N LEU A 301 -6.25 13.35 7.48
CA LEU A 301 -5.31 14.37 7.02
C LEU A 301 -5.45 14.69 5.53
N LYS A 302 -6.37 14.03 4.82
CA LYS A 302 -6.57 14.23 3.37
C LYS A 302 -7.09 15.61 3.03
N SER A 303 -7.80 16.26 3.95
CA SER A 303 -8.22 17.67 3.81
C SER A 303 -7.03 18.66 3.78
N TYR A 304 -5.85 18.25 4.25
CA TYR A 304 -4.63 19.05 4.22
C TYR A 304 -3.76 18.71 3.01
N PHE A 305 -3.48 17.43 2.80
CA PHE A 305 -2.51 16.97 1.80
C PHE A 305 -3.11 16.53 0.47
N GLY A 306 -4.45 16.42 0.38
CA GLY A 306 -5.07 15.56 -0.62
C GLY A 306 -4.75 14.08 -0.36
N HIS A 307 -5.25 13.19 -1.22
CA HIS A 307 -4.89 11.79 -1.22
C HIS A 307 -3.58 11.58 -1.97
N THR A 308 -2.49 11.37 -1.22
CA THR A 308 -1.12 11.18 -1.73
C THR A 308 -0.81 9.74 -2.11
N LEU A 309 -1.82 9.00 -2.57
CA LEU A 309 -1.71 7.64 -3.09
C LEU A 309 -0.96 6.70 -2.15
N GLY A 310 0.17 6.14 -2.58
CA GLY A 310 0.99 5.17 -1.84
C GLY A 310 1.85 5.82 -0.77
N ALA A 311 2.10 7.13 -0.86
CA ALA A 311 2.81 7.90 0.16
C ALA A 311 1.96 8.15 1.42
N SER A 312 0.62 8.15 1.29
CA SER A 312 -0.34 8.47 2.36
C SER A 312 -0.06 7.74 3.67
N GLY A 313 0.23 6.43 3.59
CA GLY A 313 0.53 5.63 4.78
C GLY A 313 1.77 6.11 5.56
N VAL A 314 2.83 6.53 4.88
CA VAL A 314 4.06 7.01 5.52
C VAL A 314 3.84 8.41 6.08
N ILE A 315 3.39 9.35 5.24
CA ILE A 315 3.31 10.76 5.63
C ILE A 315 2.28 11.02 6.74
N GLU A 316 1.15 10.29 6.72
CA GLU A 316 0.12 10.46 7.74
C GLU A 316 0.57 9.80 9.06
N SER A 317 1.38 8.73 9.01
CA SER A 317 2.02 8.15 10.20
C SER A 317 3.05 9.10 10.83
N ILE A 318 3.78 9.89 10.01
CA ILE A 318 4.67 10.94 10.52
C ILE A 318 3.86 11.94 11.36
N ILE A 319 2.73 12.43 10.84
CA ILE A 319 1.89 13.35 11.61
C ILE A 319 1.38 12.69 12.91
N CYS A 320 0.94 11.43 12.86
CA CYS A 320 0.51 10.69 14.05
C CYS A 320 1.61 10.57 15.13
N ILE A 321 2.87 10.39 14.72
CA ILE A 321 4.02 10.36 15.63
C ILE A 321 4.14 11.67 16.39
N HIS A 322 4.04 12.80 15.70
CA HIS A 322 4.15 14.12 16.32
C HIS A 322 2.91 14.48 17.15
N GLU A 323 1.71 14.06 16.75
CA GLU A 323 0.50 14.17 17.56
C GLU A 323 0.66 13.45 18.91
N LEU A 324 1.19 12.21 18.89
CA LEU A 324 1.49 11.45 20.11
C LEU A 324 2.55 12.14 20.98
N LYS A 325 3.65 12.61 20.39
CA LYS A 325 4.76 13.25 21.13
C LYS A 325 4.36 14.61 21.73
N GLU A 326 3.50 15.36 21.05
CA GLU A 326 3.15 16.74 21.41
C GLU A 326 1.82 16.86 22.17
N ASN A 327 1.11 15.76 22.44
CA ASN A 327 -0.22 15.72 23.07
C ASN A 327 -1.28 16.58 22.34
N VAL A 328 -1.23 16.60 21.02
CA VAL A 328 -2.17 17.34 20.17
C VAL A 328 -2.80 16.38 19.17
N LEU A 329 -4.12 16.40 19.07
CA LEU A 329 -4.87 15.77 17.98
C LEU A 329 -5.29 16.85 16.99
N PHE A 330 -4.86 16.74 15.74
CA PHE A 330 -5.29 17.63 14.68
C PHE A 330 -6.72 17.32 14.23
N GLY A 331 -7.42 18.38 13.86
CA GLY A 331 -8.81 18.30 13.40
C GLY A 331 -8.90 18.02 11.90
N THR A 332 -10.03 17.44 11.47
CA THR A 332 -10.38 17.21 10.08
C THR A 332 -10.90 18.52 9.47
N LEU A 333 -10.05 19.18 8.69
CA LEU A 333 -10.38 20.48 8.09
C LEU A 333 -11.62 20.36 7.18
N GLY A 334 -12.62 21.20 7.43
CA GLY A 334 -13.85 21.27 6.63
C GLY A 334 -14.97 20.31 7.05
N TYR A 335 -14.77 19.51 8.11
CA TYR A 335 -15.83 18.73 8.75
C TYR A 335 -16.76 19.64 9.58
N GLU A 336 -18.06 19.55 9.34
CA GLU A 336 -19.08 20.35 10.04
C GLU A 336 -20.25 19.49 10.55
N LYS A 337 -20.69 18.49 9.78
CA LYS A 337 -21.86 17.66 10.10
C LYS A 337 -21.59 16.18 9.80
N PRO A 338 -22.02 15.24 10.66
CA PRO A 338 -21.91 13.82 10.39
C PRO A 338 -22.61 13.41 9.08
N GLY A 339 -21.89 12.68 8.23
CA GLY A 339 -22.38 12.21 6.92
C GLY A 339 -22.41 10.70 6.71
N VAL A 340 -22.06 9.91 7.72
CA VAL A 340 -22.02 8.44 7.67
C VAL A 340 -23.19 7.84 8.47
N SER A 341 -23.61 6.63 8.10
CA SER A 341 -24.77 5.99 8.76
C SER A 341 -24.48 5.48 10.17
N MET A 342 -23.23 5.08 10.43
CA MET A 342 -22.76 4.62 11.73
C MET A 342 -22.00 5.77 12.42
N PRO A 343 -22.51 6.36 13.53
CA PRO A 343 -21.91 7.54 14.16
C PRO A 343 -20.49 7.32 14.71
N ILE A 344 -19.52 8.10 14.26
CA ILE A 344 -18.14 8.08 14.78
C ILE A 344 -17.75 9.48 15.29
N LEU A 345 -16.83 9.54 16.24
CA LEU A 345 -16.40 10.79 16.87
C LEU A 345 -15.34 11.55 16.04
N VAL A 346 -15.75 12.13 14.92
CA VAL A 346 -14.85 12.92 14.06
C VAL A 346 -14.51 14.25 14.74
N GLN A 347 -13.21 14.53 14.87
CA GLN A 347 -12.73 15.81 15.39
C GLN A 347 -12.66 16.85 14.28
N ALA A 348 -13.38 17.96 14.43
CA ALA A 348 -13.32 19.10 13.51
C ALA A 348 -12.10 19.98 13.79
N ASP A 349 -11.88 20.27 15.08
CA ASP A 349 -10.87 21.20 15.57
C ASP A 349 -9.68 20.47 16.19
N HIS A 350 -8.55 21.15 16.24
CA HIS A 350 -7.39 20.71 17.01
C HIS A 350 -7.71 20.65 18.50
N GLN A 351 -7.26 19.60 19.18
CA GLN A 351 -7.50 19.38 20.61
C GLN A 351 -6.20 18.98 21.29
N GLU A 352 -5.97 19.48 22.50
CA GLU A 352 -4.95 18.93 23.39
C GLU A 352 -5.57 17.77 24.17
N ILE A 353 -5.04 16.56 23.99
CA ILE A 353 -5.54 15.35 24.66
C ILE A 353 -4.39 14.49 25.19
N PRO A 354 -4.58 13.74 26.29
CA PRO A 354 -3.61 12.77 26.74
C PRO A 354 -3.38 11.65 25.72
N MET A 355 -2.11 11.40 25.40
CA MET A 355 -1.72 10.42 24.39
C MET A 355 -1.23 9.11 25.01
N LYS A 356 -1.60 7.98 24.38
CA LYS A 356 -1.12 6.63 24.70
C LYS A 356 -0.80 5.85 23.42
N HIS A 357 -1.85 5.62 22.63
CA HIS A 357 -1.81 4.83 21.41
C HIS A 357 -2.60 5.54 20.30
N CYS A 358 -2.10 5.46 19.07
CA CYS A 358 -2.80 5.84 17.86
C CYS A 358 -2.99 4.63 16.96
N ILE A 359 -4.17 4.48 16.38
CA ILE A 359 -4.40 3.53 15.28
C ILE A 359 -4.41 4.29 13.97
N LYS A 360 -3.51 3.93 13.05
CA LYS A 360 -3.50 4.43 11.68
C LYS A 360 -4.05 3.38 10.75
N THR A 361 -5.05 3.73 9.93
CA THR A 361 -5.62 2.82 8.92
C THR A 361 -5.43 3.32 7.49
N ALA A 362 -5.47 2.38 6.55
CA ALA A 362 -5.53 2.62 5.13
C ALA A 362 -6.37 1.54 4.43
N SER A 363 -7.06 1.91 3.36
CA SER A 363 -7.83 1.01 2.50
C SER A 363 -7.52 1.33 1.03
N GLY A 364 -7.52 0.33 0.15
CA GLY A 364 -7.13 0.51 -1.24
C GLY A 364 -7.88 -0.39 -2.21
N PHE A 365 -7.77 -0.08 -3.50
CA PHE A 365 -8.26 -0.96 -4.57
C PHE A 365 -7.64 -2.36 -4.48
N GLY A 366 -8.35 -3.34 -5.02
CA GLY A 366 -8.11 -4.76 -4.78
C GLY A 366 -8.68 -5.27 -3.46
N GLY A 367 -9.42 -4.42 -2.72
CA GLY A 367 -10.05 -4.75 -1.43
C GLY A 367 -9.06 -4.84 -0.27
N CYS A 368 -7.86 -4.29 -0.41
CA CYS A 368 -6.81 -4.41 0.59
C CYS A 368 -6.97 -3.36 1.70
N ASN A 369 -6.79 -3.78 2.95
CA ASN A 369 -6.87 -2.92 4.12
C ASN A 369 -5.63 -3.14 5.00
N ALA A 370 -5.18 -2.09 5.67
CA ALA A 370 -4.08 -2.17 6.62
C ALA A 370 -4.33 -1.30 7.85
N ALA A 371 -3.82 -1.73 8.99
CA ALA A 371 -3.81 -0.96 10.22
C ALA A 371 -2.48 -1.14 10.95
N ILE A 372 -1.99 -0.06 11.57
CA ILE A 372 -0.85 -0.08 12.48
C ILE A 372 -1.21 0.59 13.80
N VAL A 373 -0.52 0.20 14.88
CA VAL A 373 -0.65 0.81 16.21
C VAL A 373 0.67 1.46 16.59
N LEU A 374 0.64 2.78 16.76
CA LEU A 374 1.75 3.59 17.24
C LEU A 374 1.57 3.82 18.74
N THR A 375 2.62 3.60 19.52
CA THR A 375 2.56 3.58 20.99
C THR A 375 3.65 4.46 21.58
N LEU A 376 3.29 5.28 22.56
CA LEU A 376 4.28 5.95 23.42
C LEU A 376 4.98 4.93 24.33
N PRO A 377 6.31 5.01 24.52
CA PRO A 377 7.07 4.03 25.33
C PRO A 377 6.51 3.77 26.72
N ALA A 378 6.01 4.81 27.40
CA ALA A 378 5.42 4.72 28.73
C ALA A 378 4.18 3.80 28.81
N TYR A 379 3.53 3.53 27.68
CA TYR A 379 2.34 2.67 27.57
C TYR A 379 2.61 1.37 26.81
N GLN A 380 3.87 1.05 26.51
CA GLN A 380 4.21 -0.20 25.87
C GLN A 380 3.79 -1.38 26.75
N LYS A 381 2.88 -2.20 26.24
CA LYS A 381 2.52 -3.48 26.84
C LYS A 381 3.42 -4.56 26.25
N GLN A 382 3.77 -5.56 27.06
CA GLN A 382 4.48 -6.72 26.51
C GLN A 382 3.51 -7.54 25.64
N PRO A 383 3.86 -7.83 24.38
CA PRO A 383 3.04 -8.72 23.56
C PRO A 383 2.91 -10.08 24.25
N SER A 384 1.74 -10.70 24.11
CA SER A 384 1.58 -12.11 24.49
C SER A 384 2.65 -12.95 23.77
N ARG A 385 3.26 -13.93 24.47
CA ARG A 385 4.30 -14.82 23.90
C ARG A 385 3.82 -15.33 22.54
N VAL A 386 4.50 -14.90 21.47
CA VAL A 386 4.23 -15.44 20.13
C VAL A 386 4.59 -16.93 20.16
N GLN A 387 3.74 -17.79 19.59
CA GLN A 387 3.96 -19.23 19.51
C GLN A 387 5.38 -19.57 18.99
N SER A 388 5.86 -20.75 19.38
CA SER A 388 7.07 -21.37 18.85
C SER A 388 7.10 -21.39 17.31
N SER A 389 8.26 -21.66 16.72
CA SER A 389 8.44 -21.78 15.27
C SER A 389 7.28 -22.55 14.60
N VAL A 390 6.62 -21.93 13.63
CA VAL A 390 5.64 -22.60 12.79
C VAL A 390 6.42 -23.36 11.71
N THR A 391 6.37 -24.68 11.76
CA THR A 391 6.90 -25.50 10.67
C THR A 391 5.88 -25.47 9.54
N VAL A 392 6.32 -25.04 8.36
CA VAL A 392 5.49 -25.03 7.15
C VAL A 392 6.15 -25.85 6.05
N HIS A 393 5.33 -26.38 5.16
CA HIS A 393 5.75 -27.18 4.02
C HIS A 393 4.99 -26.77 2.76
N THR A 394 5.64 -26.91 1.60
CA THR A 394 4.97 -26.71 0.31
C THR A 394 4.13 -27.94 -0.02
N THR A 395 2.85 -27.73 -0.30
CA THR A 395 1.89 -28.81 -0.57
C THR A 395 1.40 -28.85 -2.01
N ALA A 396 1.60 -27.75 -2.74
CA ALA A 396 1.33 -27.67 -4.17
C ALA A 396 2.22 -26.60 -4.80
N THR A 397 2.64 -26.84 -6.04
CA THR A 397 3.26 -25.83 -6.90
C THR A 397 2.58 -25.80 -8.25
N VAL A 398 2.50 -24.61 -8.85
CA VAL A 398 2.01 -24.39 -10.21
C VAL A 398 2.98 -23.48 -10.94
N SER A 399 3.37 -23.86 -12.15
CA SER A 399 4.11 -23.00 -13.08
C SER A 399 3.34 -22.81 -14.39
N ILE A 400 3.33 -21.59 -14.91
CA ILE A 400 2.76 -21.24 -16.21
C ILE A 400 3.79 -20.41 -16.98
N GLU A 401 4.29 -20.94 -18.08
CA GLU A 401 5.20 -20.27 -19.01
C GLU A 401 5.21 -21.01 -20.35
N ASN A 402 5.62 -20.35 -21.44
CA ASN A 402 5.84 -21.01 -22.74
C ASN A 402 4.66 -21.88 -23.24
N SER A 403 3.43 -21.40 -23.05
CA SER A 403 2.17 -22.07 -23.39
C SER A 403 2.01 -23.46 -22.72
N CYS A 404 2.66 -23.64 -21.58
CA CYS A 404 2.64 -24.83 -20.76
C CYS A 404 2.21 -24.48 -19.33
N LEU A 405 1.41 -25.36 -18.73
CA LEU A 405 1.03 -25.31 -17.32
C LEU A 405 1.47 -26.62 -16.67
N SER A 406 2.28 -26.50 -15.63
CA SER A 406 2.75 -27.64 -14.85
C SER A 406 2.29 -27.52 -13.40
N MET A 407 1.95 -28.65 -12.79
CA MET A 407 1.58 -28.77 -11.39
C MET A 407 2.51 -29.78 -10.73
N ASN A 408 3.15 -29.40 -9.62
CA ASN A 408 4.13 -30.24 -8.92
C ASN A 408 5.25 -30.78 -9.83
N GLY A 409 5.64 -30.01 -10.85
CA GLY A 409 6.67 -30.38 -11.82
C GLY A 409 6.18 -31.20 -13.02
N GLU A 410 4.90 -31.61 -13.04
CA GLU A 410 4.32 -32.38 -14.15
C GLU A 410 3.44 -31.48 -15.03
N THR A 411 3.62 -31.56 -16.35
CA THR A 411 2.76 -30.82 -17.29
C THR A 411 1.34 -31.38 -17.26
N VAL A 412 0.38 -30.54 -16.89
CA VAL A 412 -1.05 -30.89 -16.84
C VAL A 412 -1.86 -30.26 -17.97
N PHE A 413 -1.32 -29.21 -18.60
CA PHE A 413 -1.92 -28.61 -19.79
C PHE A 413 -0.85 -27.95 -20.67
N SER A 414 -1.01 -28.05 -21.98
CA SER A 414 -0.18 -27.32 -22.95
C SER A 414 -1.03 -27.01 -24.18
N SER A 415 -0.72 -25.90 -24.85
CA SER A 415 -1.41 -25.52 -26.09
C SER A 415 -0.42 -25.07 -27.16
N SER A 416 -0.81 -25.22 -28.42
CA SER A 416 -0.14 -24.62 -29.59
C SER A 416 -0.63 -23.20 -29.87
N ALA A 417 -1.29 -22.54 -28.92
CA ALA A 417 -1.79 -21.17 -29.06
C ALA A 417 -0.65 -20.20 -29.43
N PRO A 418 -0.87 -19.29 -30.41
CA PRO A 418 0.16 -18.42 -30.94
C PRO A 418 0.47 -17.20 -30.06
N ASN A 419 -0.34 -16.93 -29.05
CA ASN A 419 -0.19 -15.79 -28.12
C ASN A 419 -0.76 -16.13 -26.74
N PHE A 420 -0.36 -15.33 -25.75
CA PHE A 420 -0.80 -15.46 -24.36
C PHE A 420 -2.32 -15.43 -24.23
N ALA A 421 -2.99 -14.47 -24.87
CA ALA A 421 -4.43 -14.25 -24.71
C ALA A 421 -5.27 -15.46 -25.13
N GLN A 422 -4.85 -16.20 -26.17
CA GLN A 422 -5.49 -17.45 -26.55
C GLN A 422 -5.11 -18.58 -25.59
N PHE A 423 -3.83 -18.74 -25.29
CA PHE A 423 -3.33 -19.78 -24.37
C PHE A 423 -4.05 -19.74 -23.03
N ILE A 424 -4.09 -18.57 -22.37
CA ILE A 424 -4.63 -18.47 -21.01
C ILE A 424 -6.13 -18.77 -20.95
N ARG A 425 -6.88 -18.48 -22.02
CA ARG A 425 -8.30 -18.81 -22.11
C ARG A 425 -8.52 -20.31 -22.26
N GLU A 426 -7.66 -21.00 -23.00
CA GLU A 426 -7.70 -22.45 -23.14
C GLU A 426 -7.28 -23.14 -21.83
N ALA A 427 -6.20 -22.67 -21.20
CA ALA A 427 -5.72 -23.15 -19.91
C ALA A 427 -6.78 -22.99 -18.81
N TYR A 428 -7.46 -21.84 -18.76
CA TYR A 428 -8.56 -21.60 -17.82
C TYR A 428 -9.76 -22.50 -18.12
N LYS A 429 -10.18 -22.66 -19.39
CA LYS A 429 -11.27 -23.60 -19.73
C LYS A 429 -10.95 -25.03 -19.28
N ASN A 430 -9.69 -25.44 -19.35
CA ASN A 430 -9.22 -26.76 -18.90
C ASN A 430 -9.36 -26.97 -17.38
N THR A 431 -9.46 -25.90 -16.57
CA THR A 431 -9.80 -26.01 -15.14
C THR A 431 -11.24 -26.48 -14.92
N GLY A 432 -12.09 -26.42 -15.93
CA GLY A 432 -13.56 -26.56 -15.79
C GLY A 432 -14.25 -25.27 -15.31
N GLY A 433 -13.50 -24.18 -15.11
CA GLY A 433 -13.99 -22.89 -14.66
C GLY A 433 -14.93 -22.22 -15.67
N SER A 434 -16.01 -21.63 -15.16
CA SER A 434 -17.05 -20.94 -15.96
C SER A 434 -17.29 -19.49 -15.53
N ASN A 435 -16.47 -18.95 -14.62
CA ASN A 435 -16.62 -17.58 -14.13
C ASN A 435 -16.46 -16.56 -15.27
N MET A 436 -17.55 -15.92 -15.65
CA MET A 436 -17.58 -14.91 -16.73
C MET A 436 -16.73 -13.68 -16.43
N LYS A 437 -16.43 -13.41 -15.15
CA LYS A 437 -15.56 -12.30 -14.75
C LYS A 437 -14.15 -12.46 -15.32
N PHE A 438 -13.65 -13.69 -15.43
CA PHE A 438 -12.32 -14.00 -15.99
C PHE A 438 -12.10 -13.33 -17.36
N TYR A 439 -13.10 -13.36 -18.24
CA TYR A 439 -12.99 -12.80 -19.59
C TYR A 439 -12.98 -11.26 -19.63
N LYS A 440 -13.27 -10.59 -18.51
CA LYS A 440 -13.23 -9.13 -18.37
C LYS A 440 -11.97 -8.63 -17.66
N MET A 441 -11.18 -9.54 -17.09
CA MET A 441 -9.92 -9.20 -16.43
C MET A 441 -8.86 -8.77 -17.44
N ASP A 442 -7.85 -8.04 -16.97
CA ASP A 442 -6.62 -7.87 -17.74
C ASP A 442 -5.81 -9.17 -17.78
N ASP A 443 -4.75 -9.19 -18.59
CA ASP A 443 -4.00 -10.42 -18.86
C ASP A 443 -3.14 -10.87 -17.69
N LEU A 444 -2.60 -9.93 -16.91
CA LEU A 444 -1.90 -10.23 -15.66
C LEU A 444 -2.82 -10.92 -14.65
N CYS A 445 -4.04 -10.40 -14.46
CA CYS A 445 -5.01 -11.02 -13.57
C CYS A 445 -5.42 -12.41 -14.07
N LYS A 446 -5.64 -12.61 -15.38
CA LYS A 446 -5.95 -13.93 -15.94
C LYS A 446 -4.84 -14.96 -15.66
N LEU A 447 -3.57 -14.53 -15.74
CA LEU A 447 -2.42 -15.37 -15.45
C LEU A 447 -2.46 -15.87 -14.00
N GLY A 448 -2.48 -14.95 -13.02
CA GLY A 448 -2.50 -15.32 -11.60
C GLY A 448 -3.77 -16.06 -11.19
N TYR A 449 -4.93 -15.64 -11.70
CA TYR A 449 -6.21 -16.30 -11.46
C TYR A 449 -6.19 -17.76 -11.91
N THR A 450 -5.68 -18.03 -13.13
CA THR A 450 -5.59 -19.41 -13.66
C THR A 450 -4.62 -20.24 -12.83
N ALA A 451 -3.47 -19.70 -12.43
CA ALA A 451 -2.51 -20.42 -11.61
C ALA A 451 -3.13 -20.87 -10.27
N VAL A 452 -3.91 -20.00 -9.62
CA VAL A 452 -4.52 -20.30 -8.32
C VAL A 452 -5.70 -21.26 -8.42
N GLU A 453 -6.47 -21.26 -9.53
CA GLU A 453 -7.51 -22.29 -9.76
C GLU A 453 -6.92 -23.70 -9.77
N TYR A 454 -5.71 -23.90 -10.33
CA TYR A 454 -5.00 -25.18 -10.23
C TYR A 454 -4.41 -25.40 -8.84
N LEU A 455 -3.79 -24.37 -8.26
CA LEU A 455 -3.06 -24.47 -6.99
C LEU A 455 -3.98 -24.87 -5.82
N LEU A 456 -5.20 -24.32 -5.80
CA LEU A 456 -6.21 -24.60 -4.76
C LEU A 456 -7.20 -25.69 -5.16
N LYS A 457 -6.95 -26.42 -6.26
CA LYS A 457 -7.84 -27.50 -6.69
C LYS A 457 -8.03 -28.49 -5.54
N GLU A 458 -9.30 -28.73 -5.18
CA GLU A 458 -9.71 -29.62 -4.07
C GLU A 458 -9.27 -29.18 -2.67
N LYS A 459 -8.79 -27.95 -2.51
CA LYS A 459 -8.41 -27.36 -1.21
C LYS A 459 -9.37 -26.26 -0.81
N ASN A 460 -9.74 -26.23 0.48
CA ASN A 460 -10.61 -25.21 1.05
C ASN A 460 -10.04 -24.73 2.38
N PHE A 461 -9.97 -23.41 2.55
CA PHE A 461 -9.55 -22.75 3.78
C PHE A 461 -10.66 -21.81 4.24
N GLN A 462 -10.76 -21.54 5.54
CA GLN A 462 -11.61 -20.44 6.00
C GLN A 462 -11.03 -19.10 5.52
N PRO A 463 -11.87 -18.09 5.25
CA PRO A 463 -11.43 -16.82 4.67
C PRO A 463 -10.22 -16.17 5.36
N GLU A 464 -10.22 -16.15 6.69
CA GLU A 464 -9.16 -15.54 7.51
C GLU A 464 -7.93 -16.45 7.69
N GLU A 465 -7.98 -17.72 7.29
CA GLU A 465 -6.91 -18.71 7.53
C GLU A 465 -5.90 -18.80 6.38
N ILE A 466 -6.12 -18.07 5.29
CA ILE A 466 -5.25 -18.07 4.11
C ILE A 466 -4.86 -16.63 3.73
N GLY A 467 -3.58 -16.45 3.38
CA GLY A 467 -3.04 -15.20 2.85
C GLY A 467 -2.42 -15.37 1.47
N ILE A 468 -2.05 -14.27 0.83
CA ILE A 468 -1.45 -14.25 -0.50
C ILE A 468 -0.32 -13.21 -0.60
N LEU A 469 0.85 -13.65 -1.01
CA LEU A 469 2.05 -12.82 -1.16
C LEU A 469 2.55 -12.97 -2.59
N LEU A 470 2.50 -11.90 -3.36
CA LEU A 470 2.89 -11.92 -4.77
C LEU A 470 4.04 -10.95 -5.03
N VAL A 471 4.83 -11.29 -6.03
CA VAL A 471 5.96 -10.48 -6.51
C VAL A 471 5.99 -10.50 -8.03
N ASN A 472 6.39 -9.38 -8.65
CA ASN A 472 6.74 -9.35 -10.07
C ASN A 472 7.69 -8.18 -10.41
N ALA A 473 8.16 -8.14 -11.66
CA ALA A 473 8.98 -7.04 -12.18
C ALA A 473 8.17 -6.01 -12.98
N ALA A 474 7.15 -6.48 -13.71
CA ALA A 474 6.40 -5.66 -14.64
C ALA A 474 5.37 -4.75 -13.96
N ALA A 475 5.11 -4.92 -12.66
CA ALA A 475 3.95 -4.35 -11.98
C ALA A 475 2.67 -4.66 -12.78
N SER A 476 2.07 -3.65 -13.40
CA SER A 476 0.90 -3.74 -14.29
C SER A 476 1.16 -3.11 -15.67
N LEU A 477 2.42 -3.04 -16.10
CA LEU A 477 2.88 -2.17 -17.18
C LEU A 477 2.12 -2.35 -18.51
N ASN A 478 1.68 -3.56 -18.87
CA ASN A 478 0.83 -3.76 -20.05
C ASN A 478 -0.46 -2.95 -20.01
N THR A 479 -1.15 -2.98 -18.86
CA THR A 479 -2.40 -2.23 -18.67
C THR A 479 -2.12 -0.73 -18.55
N ASP A 480 -0.96 -0.37 -18.03
CA ASP A 480 -0.52 1.02 -17.92
C ASP A 480 -0.30 1.65 -19.29
N ILE A 481 0.43 0.96 -20.17
CA ILE A 481 0.65 1.38 -21.57
C ILE A 481 -0.71 1.60 -22.25
N ARG A 482 -1.64 0.65 -22.10
CA ARG A 482 -2.97 0.76 -22.69
C ARG A 482 -3.74 1.96 -22.15
N HIS A 483 -3.70 2.21 -20.85
CA HIS A 483 -4.34 3.38 -20.23
C HIS A 483 -3.74 4.68 -20.76
N GLN A 484 -2.41 4.78 -20.83
CA GLN A 484 -1.72 5.96 -21.35
C GLN A 484 -2.01 6.20 -22.84
N MET A 485 -2.09 5.15 -23.66
CA MET A 485 -2.46 5.27 -25.07
C MET A 485 -3.85 5.89 -25.25
N ILE A 486 -4.82 5.49 -24.43
CA ILE A 486 -6.18 6.07 -24.45
C ILE A 486 -6.11 7.57 -24.14
N ILE A 487 -5.36 7.97 -23.11
CA ILE A 487 -5.18 9.39 -22.75
C ILE A 487 -4.50 10.16 -23.89
N ASN A 488 -3.45 9.60 -24.49
CA ASN A 488 -2.71 10.29 -25.56
C ASN A 488 -3.54 10.48 -26.83
N GLN A 489 -4.43 9.55 -27.15
CA GLN A 489 -5.24 9.58 -28.36
C GLN A 489 -6.51 10.42 -28.21
N GLU A 490 -7.17 10.31 -27.05
CA GLU A 490 -8.53 10.82 -26.84
C GLU A 490 -8.63 11.79 -25.66
N GLY A 491 -7.59 11.98 -24.85
CA GLY A 491 -7.59 12.85 -23.66
C GLY A 491 -8.16 12.17 -22.41
N ASP A 492 -8.17 12.91 -21.30
CA ASP A 492 -8.52 12.40 -19.96
C ASP A 492 -9.94 11.80 -19.90
N HIS A 493 -10.88 12.35 -20.67
CA HIS A 493 -12.29 11.95 -20.64
C HIS A 493 -12.54 10.54 -21.19
N ALA A 494 -11.59 10.00 -21.96
CA ALA A 494 -11.66 8.64 -22.50
C ALA A 494 -11.13 7.58 -21.52
N ALA A 495 -10.46 8.00 -20.43
CA ALA A 495 -10.04 7.09 -19.37
C ALA A 495 -11.23 6.27 -18.86
N SER A 496 -11.02 4.96 -18.76
CA SER A 496 -12.06 4.03 -18.31
C SER A 496 -11.79 3.52 -16.90
N PRO A 497 -12.78 3.53 -15.99
CA PRO A 497 -12.61 2.92 -14.68
C PRO A 497 -12.35 1.41 -14.77
N THR A 498 -12.80 0.76 -15.86
CA THR A 498 -12.58 -0.67 -16.08
C THR A 498 -11.16 -1.02 -16.52
N VAL A 499 -10.39 -0.04 -17.01
CA VAL A 499 -8.98 -0.21 -17.37
C VAL A 499 -8.12 0.28 -16.20
N PHE A 500 -8.43 1.48 -15.67
CA PHE A 500 -7.63 2.12 -14.64
C PHE A 500 -7.48 1.25 -13.38
N VAL A 501 -8.53 0.53 -12.96
CA VAL A 501 -8.41 -0.36 -11.79
C VAL A 501 -7.31 -1.41 -11.98
N TYR A 502 -7.15 -1.98 -13.18
CA TYR A 502 -6.13 -2.99 -13.48
C TYR A 502 -4.74 -2.39 -13.70
N THR A 503 -4.60 -1.07 -13.64
CA THR A 503 -3.28 -0.42 -13.55
C THR A 503 -2.67 -0.58 -12.15
N LEU A 504 -3.24 -1.37 -11.24
CA LEU A 504 -2.60 -1.58 -9.94
C LEU A 504 -2.09 -3.02 -9.86
N PRO A 505 -0.79 -3.23 -9.59
CA PRO A 505 -0.20 -4.57 -9.61
C PRO A 505 -0.87 -5.50 -8.60
N ASN A 506 -1.33 -4.99 -7.46
CA ASN A 506 -2.00 -5.78 -6.44
C ASN A 506 -3.39 -6.29 -6.83
N VAL A 507 -3.99 -5.83 -7.94
CA VAL A 507 -5.34 -6.24 -8.35
C VAL A 507 -5.40 -7.71 -8.72
N VAL A 508 -4.30 -8.32 -9.19
CA VAL A 508 -4.26 -9.78 -9.40
C VAL A 508 -4.48 -10.53 -8.10
N ALA A 509 -3.87 -10.08 -6.99
CA ALA A 509 -4.15 -10.64 -5.66
C ALA A 509 -5.61 -10.40 -5.27
N GLY A 510 -6.15 -9.21 -5.52
CA GLY A 510 -7.55 -8.88 -5.24
C GLY A 510 -8.55 -9.76 -6.00
N GLU A 511 -8.33 -10.02 -7.30
CA GLU A 511 -9.18 -10.93 -8.09
C GLU A 511 -9.14 -12.36 -7.57
N ILE A 512 -7.96 -12.85 -7.19
CA ILE A 512 -7.79 -14.14 -6.54
C ILE A 512 -8.54 -14.17 -5.20
N CYS A 513 -8.42 -13.13 -4.38
CA CYS A 513 -9.10 -13.03 -3.09
C CYS A 513 -10.62 -13.07 -3.24
N ILE A 514 -11.17 -12.31 -4.19
CA ILE A 514 -12.62 -12.28 -4.47
C ILE A 514 -13.13 -13.66 -4.88
N ARG A 515 -12.36 -14.37 -5.70
CA ARG A 515 -12.70 -15.70 -6.19
C ARG A 515 -12.69 -16.75 -5.08
N HIS A 516 -11.61 -16.80 -4.31
CA HIS A 516 -11.38 -17.85 -3.32
C HIS A 516 -11.77 -17.46 -1.88
N LYS A 517 -12.36 -16.28 -1.71
CA LYS A 517 -12.79 -15.73 -0.41
C LYS A 517 -11.64 -15.59 0.59
N ILE A 518 -10.47 -15.18 0.12
CA ILE A 518 -9.27 -14.97 0.94
C ILE A 518 -9.38 -13.59 1.60
N GLN A 519 -9.45 -13.54 2.93
CA GLN A 519 -9.52 -12.31 3.72
C GLN A 519 -8.28 -12.08 4.59
N GLY A 520 -7.35 -13.04 4.63
CA GLY A 520 -6.05 -12.88 5.27
C GLY A 520 -5.15 -11.89 4.52
N GLU A 521 -3.92 -11.77 5.00
CA GLU A 521 -2.97 -10.78 4.49
C GLU A 521 -2.71 -10.92 2.99
N ASN A 522 -2.76 -9.78 2.29
CA ASN A 522 -2.33 -9.66 0.90
C ASN A 522 -1.25 -8.57 0.75
N THR A 523 -0.06 -8.95 0.32
CA THR A 523 1.07 -8.02 0.11
C THR A 523 1.68 -8.24 -1.26
N PHE A 524 2.01 -7.14 -1.95
CA PHE A 524 2.56 -7.18 -3.31
C PHE A 524 3.92 -6.47 -3.36
N PHE A 525 4.95 -7.25 -3.66
CA PHE A 525 6.34 -6.80 -3.78
C PHE A 525 6.68 -6.56 -5.26
N ILE A 526 7.57 -5.61 -5.53
CA ILE A 526 8.10 -5.37 -6.87
C ILE A 526 9.61 -5.57 -6.86
N GLU A 527 10.07 -6.52 -7.66
CA GLU A 527 11.46 -6.94 -7.75
C GLU A 527 11.83 -7.28 -9.19
N LYS A 528 13.09 -7.03 -9.56
CA LYS A 528 13.58 -7.34 -10.91
C LYS A 528 13.58 -8.84 -11.18
N GLU A 529 13.95 -9.63 -10.18
CA GLU A 529 14.15 -11.08 -10.27
C GLU A 529 13.42 -11.76 -9.11
N PHE A 530 13.06 -13.03 -9.28
CA PHE A 530 12.29 -13.76 -8.28
C PHE A 530 13.22 -14.37 -7.21
N ASP A 531 13.15 -13.87 -5.98
CA ASP A 531 13.74 -14.50 -4.80
C ASP A 531 12.66 -15.28 -4.02
N ALA A 532 12.53 -16.57 -4.36
CA ALA A 532 11.54 -17.44 -3.74
C ALA A 532 11.82 -17.69 -2.25
N ASP A 533 13.09 -17.68 -1.83
CA ASP A 533 13.48 -17.95 -0.45
C ASP A 533 13.13 -16.77 0.46
N LYS A 534 13.38 -15.53 0.01
CA LYS A 534 12.95 -14.33 0.73
C LYS A 534 11.43 -14.23 0.85
N LEU A 535 10.69 -14.53 -0.21
CA LEU A 535 9.23 -14.51 -0.16
C LEU A 535 8.67 -15.57 0.79
N GLU A 536 9.28 -16.76 0.80
CA GLU A 536 8.93 -17.84 1.74
C GLU A 536 9.32 -17.49 3.19
N GLU A 537 10.45 -16.82 3.42
CA GLU A 537 10.82 -16.27 4.73
C GLU A 537 9.73 -15.30 5.22
N TYR A 538 9.31 -14.36 4.38
CA TYR A 538 8.23 -13.42 4.72
C TYR A 538 6.92 -14.15 5.00
N ALA A 539 6.56 -15.15 4.17
CA ALA A 539 5.36 -15.97 4.36
C ALA A 539 5.33 -16.66 5.72
N ARG A 540 6.46 -17.19 6.19
CA ARG A 540 6.58 -17.81 7.53
C ARG A 540 6.30 -16.78 8.64
N ILE A 541 6.76 -15.54 8.49
CA ILE A 541 6.49 -14.45 9.44
C ILE A 541 5.00 -14.13 9.45
N VAL A 542 4.39 -13.96 8.27
CA VAL A 542 2.97 -13.66 8.10
C VAL A 542 2.09 -14.76 8.70
N MET A 543 2.36 -16.03 8.38
CA MET A 543 1.60 -17.16 8.89
C MET A 543 1.66 -17.25 10.42
N LYS A 544 2.85 -16.99 10.99
CA LYS A 544 3.04 -16.96 12.44
C LYS A 544 2.27 -15.83 13.13
N LYS A 545 2.27 -14.61 12.58
CA LYS A 545 1.61 -13.45 13.20
C LYS A 545 0.10 -13.42 12.96
N GLY A 546 -0.34 -13.78 11.75
CA GLY A 546 -1.74 -13.78 11.35
C GLY A 546 -2.52 -15.03 11.78
N ASN A 547 -1.88 -16.01 12.41
CA ASN A 547 -2.45 -17.34 12.67
C ASN A 547 -2.99 -18.01 11.39
N LEU A 548 -2.32 -17.79 10.25
CA LEU A 548 -2.74 -18.38 8.98
C LEU A 548 -2.35 -19.86 8.95
N LYS A 549 -3.24 -20.69 8.40
CA LYS A 549 -2.97 -22.11 8.14
C LYS A 549 -2.31 -22.33 6.78
N ALA A 550 -2.54 -21.40 5.85
CA ALA A 550 -1.98 -21.46 4.51
C ALA A 550 -1.55 -20.08 4.00
N CYS A 551 -0.59 -20.07 3.08
CA CYS A 551 -0.20 -18.89 2.34
C CYS A 551 0.12 -19.26 0.90
N ILE A 552 -0.46 -18.52 -0.04
CA ILE A 552 -0.07 -18.56 -1.44
C ILE A 552 1.10 -17.61 -1.61
N THR A 553 2.23 -18.10 -2.11
CA THR A 553 3.38 -17.27 -2.46
C THR A 553 3.67 -17.44 -3.94
N GLY A 554 3.94 -16.37 -4.68
CA GLY A 554 4.32 -16.58 -6.08
C GLY A 554 4.85 -15.37 -6.83
N TRP A 555 5.61 -15.70 -7.88
CA TRP A 555 5.97 -14.78 -8.94
C TRP A 555 4.84 -14.75 -9.98
N CYS A 556 4.34 -13.56 -10.32
CA CYS A 556 3.28 -13.40 -11.32
C CYS A 556 3.61 -12.22 -12.23
N ASN A 557 4.39 -12.48 -13.28
CA ASN A 557 4.91 -11.46 -14.17
C ASN A 557 4.37 -11.62 -15.58
N LEU A 558 3.95 -10.52 -16.19
CA LEU A 558 3.51 -10.47 -17.57
C LEU A 558 3.88 -9.11 -18.17
N LEU A 559 4.62 -9.13 -19.28
CA LEU A 559 4.95 -7.97 -20.09
C LEU A 559 4.90 -8.39 -21.56
N MET A 560 4.03 -7.74 -22.33
CA MET A 560 3.70 -8.14 -23.70
C MET A 560 3.34 -9.63 -23.78
N GLU A 561 4.07 -10.43 -24.56
CA GLU A 561 3.90 -11.88 -24.70
C GLU A 561 4.82 -12.69 -23.79
N GLU A 562 5.68 -12.04 -23.01
CA GLU A 562 6.52 -12.69 -22.00
C GLU A 562 5.75 -12.79 -20.69
N TYR A 563 5.48 -14.02 -20.25
CA TYR A 563 4.73 -14.27 -19.02
C TYR A 563 5.34 -15.45 -18.25
N LYS A 564 5.29 -15.32 -16.93
CA LYS A 564 5.66 -16.38 -16.00
C LYS A 564 4.82 -16.28 -14.74
N ALA A 565 4.16 -17.37 -14.37
CA ALA A 565 3.60 -17.56 -13.05
C ALA A 565 4.30 -18.73 -12.38
N ASP A 566 4.92 -18.52 -11.22
CA ASP A 566 5.46 -19.58 -10.37
C ASP A 566 4.85 -19.43 -8.97
N PHE A 567 3.88 -20.28 -8.65
CA PHE A 567 3.12 -20.21 -7.41
C PHE A 567 3.39 -21.44 -6.55
N LYS A 568 3.43 -21.23 -5.23
CA LYS A 568 3.48 -22.26 -4.20
C LYS A 568 2.32 -22.05 -3.23
N LEU A 569 1.77 -23.16 -2.76
CA LEU A 569 0.93 -23.18 -1.57
C LEU A 569 1.74 -23.74 -0.41
N ILE A 570 1.88 -22.92 0.63
CA ILE A 570 2.61 -23.25 1.84
C ILE A 570 1.59 -23.45 2.96
N GLU A 571 1.66 -24.58 3.67
CA GLU A 571 0.73 -24.93 4.74
C GLU A 571 1.45 -25.25 6.05
N VAL A 572 0.80 -24.96 7.18
CA VAL A 572 1.27 -25.34 8.51
C VAL A 572 1.31 -26.86 8.63
N GLN A 573 2.43 -27.40 9.11
CA GLN A 573 2.55 -28.82 9.43
C GLN A 573 1.84 -29.10 10.77
N HIS A 574 0.83 -29.97 10.74
CA HIS A 574 0.07 -30.39 11.92
C HIS A 574 0.65 -31.64 12.58
#